data_AF-A0A976Q9L4-F1
#
_entry.id   AF-A0A976Q9L4-F1
#
_cell.length_a   1.000
_cell.length_b   1.000
_cell.length_c   1.000
_cell.angle_alpha   90.00
_cell.angle_beta   90.00
_cell.angle_gamma   90.00
#
_symmetry.space_group_name_H-M   'P 1'
#
loop_
_entity.id
_entity.type
_entity.pdbx_description
1 polymer ?
#
loop_
_entity_poly.entity_id
_entity_poly.type
_entity_poly.pdbx_seq_one_letter_code
_entity_poly.pdbx_strand_id
1 'polypeptide(L)' 'IYITPKFRKSGIGKRFFKILIKEAKENKCGRIEWAVLDWNINAIRFYENLGAKWLNDWKYYRFIL' A
#
# COMPACT_ATOMS: atom_id res chain seq x y z
N ILE A 1 -5.74 2.22 -4.55
CA ILE A 1 -5.33 2.78 -5.86
C ILE A 1 -5.92 1.95 -6.96
N TYR A 2 -6.43 2.61 -8.01
CA TYR A 2 -6.93 1.97 -9.20
C TYR A 2 -6.00 2.27 -10.39
N ILE A 3 -5.75 1.25 -11.21
CA ILE A 3 -5.06 1.40 -12.50
C ILE A 3 -5.98 0.78 -13.55
N THR A 4 -6.27 1.54 -14.60
CA THR A 4 -7.04 1.08 -15.75
C THR A 4 -6.46 -0.24 -16.27
N PRO A 5 -7.28 -1.28 -16.56
CA PRO A 5 -6.79 -2.61 -16.91
C PRO A 5 -5.71 -2.64 -17.98
N LYS A 6 -5.87 -1.85 -19.06
CA LYS A 6 -4.89 -1.75 -20.16
C LYS A 6 -3.50 -1.26 -19.75
N PHE A 7 -3.37 -0.64 -18.58
CA PHE A 7 -2.12 -0.12 -18.06
C PHE A 7 -1.59 -0.89 -16.84
N ARG A 8 -2.23 -2.00 -16.45
CA ARG A 8 -1.72 -2.83 -15.35
C ARG A 8 -0.43 -3.54 -15.76
N LYS A 9 0.36 -3.96 -14.76
CA LYS A 9 1.67 -4.63 -14.94
C LYS A 9 2.74 -3.83 -15.72
N SER A 10 2.48 -2.55 -16.02
CA SER A 10 3.42 -1.63 -16.68
C SER A 10 4.37 -0.90 -15.72
N GLY A 11 4.34 -1.23 -14.42
CA GLY A 11 5.15 -0.55 -13.40
C GLY A 11 4.59 0.79 -12.88
N ILE A 12 3.45 1.27 -13.39
CA ILE A 12 2.84 2.55 -12.96
C ILE A 12 2.61 2.59 -11.45
N GLY A 13 2.05 1.54 -10.85
CA GLY A 13 1.81 1.51 -9.40
C GLY A 13 3.11 1.67 -8.60
N LYS A 14 4.17 0.97 -9.01
CA LYS A 14 5.50 1.09 -8.37
C LYS A 14 6.06 2.50 -8.50
N ARG A 15 5.93 3.12 -9.68
CA ARG A 15 6.38 4.50 -9.90
C ARG A 15 5.58 5.50 -9.05
N PHE A 16 4.27 5.35 -8.99
CA PHE A 16 3.39 6.17 -8.16
C PHE A 16 3.85 6.16 -6.70
N PHE A 17 4.02 4.98 -6.10
CA PHE A 17 4.42 4.90 -4.69
C PHE A 17 5.83 5.41 -4.42
N LYS A 18 6.78 5.20 -5.34
CA LYS A 18 8.12 5.78 -5.20
C LYS A 18 8.09 7.31 -5.13
N ILE A 19 7.28 7.93 -5.98
CA ILE A 19 7.10 9.39 -5.97
C ILE A 19 6.40 9.81 -4.68
N LEU A 20 5.32 9.13 -4.28
CA LEU A 20 4.61 9.43 -3.03
C LEU A 20 5.53 9.35 -1.79
N ILE A 21 6.39 8.33 -1.72
CA ILE A 21 7.38 8.18 -0.63
C ILE A 21 8.39 9.32 -0.65
N LYS A 22 8.84 9.75 -1.83
CA LYS A 22 9.74 10.89 -1.98
C LYS A 22 9.09 12.17 -1.45
N GLU A 23 7.88 12.49 -1.92
CA GLU A 23 7.13 13.67 -1.50
C GLU A 23 6.87 13.67 0.02
N ALA A 24 6.47 12.54 0.59
CA ALA A 24 6.26 12.42 2.03
C ALA A 24 7.53 12.72 2.84
N LYS A 25 8.70 12.28 2.36
CA LYS A 25 9.99 12.59 3.00
C LYS A 25 10.33 14.08 2.90
N GLU A 26 10.17 14.67 1.72
CA GLU A 26 10.45 16.09 1.48
C GLU A 26 9.55 17.00 2.33
N ASN A 27 8.30 16.59 2.57
CA ASN A 27 7.33 17.30 3.40
C ASN A 27 7.39 16.92 4.89
N LYS A 28 8.39 16.14 5.32
CA LYS A 28 8.57 15.69 6.72
C LYS A 28 7.33 14.99 7.30
N CYS A 29 6.58 14.26 6.47
CA CYS A 29 5.46 13.44 6.92
C CYS A 29 5.98 12.30 7.80
N GLY A 30 5.27 12.00 8.90
CA GLY A 30 5.69 10.94 9.81
C GLY A 30 5.56 9.51 9.25
N ARG A 31 4.55 9.25 8.40
CA ARG A 31 4.30 7.94 7.79
C ARG A 31 3.33 8.01 6.61
N ILE A 32 3.29 6.94 5.82
CA ILE A 32 2.22 6.65 4.85
C ILE A 32 1.59 5.31 5.25
N GLU A 33 0.26 5.25 5.32
CA GLU A 33 -0.47 4.05 5.73
C GLU A 33 -1.57 3.70 4.73
N TRP A 34 -1.86 2.41 4.60
CA TRP A 34 -2.93 1.88 3.77
C TRP A 34 -3.41 0.54 4.30
N ALA A 35 -4.69 0.24 4.10
CA ALA A 35 -5.27 -1.06 4.43
C ALA A 35 -5.16 -2.02 3.25
N VAL A 36 -4.85 -3.28 3.54
CA VAL A 36 -4.91 -4.42 2.63
C VAL A 36 -5.63 -5.56 3.33
N LEU A 37 -6.49 -6.25 2.59
CA LEU A 37 -7.07 -7.50 3.06
C LEU A 37 -5.97 -8.56 3.08
N ASP A 38 -5.89 -9.31 4.18
CA ASP A 38 -4.89 -10.34 4.46
C ASP A 38 -4.74 -11.40 3.35
N TRP A 39 -5.82 -11.72 2.64
CA TRP A 39 -5.80 -12.67 1.53
C TRP A 39 -5.18 -12.12 0.24
N ASN A 40 -4.93 -10.81 0.13
CA ASN A 40 -4.39 -10.20 -1.09
C ASN A 40 -2.85 -10.26 -1.13
N ILE A 41 -2.31 -11.48 -1.23
CA ILE A 41 -0.87 -11.78 -1.22
C ILE A 41 -0.10 -10.94 -2.26
N ASN A 42 -0.70 -10.70 -3.43
CA ASN A 42 -0.08 -9.89 -4.48
C ASN A 42 0.11 -8.43 -4.06
N ALA A 43 -0.89 -7.83 -3.39
CA ALA A 43 -0.79 -6.48 -2.86
C ALA A 43 0.20 -6.43 -1.69
N ILE A 44 0.16 -7.40 -0.77
CA ILE A 44 1.09 -7.49 0.37
C ILE A 44 2.54 -7.49 -0.13
N ARG A 45 2.89 -8.43 -1.01
CA ARG A 45 4.24 -8.51 -1.60
C ARG A 45 4.62 -7.24 -2.35
N PHE A 46 3.67 -6.59 -3.03
CA PHE A 46 3.93 -5.33 -3.71
C PHE A 46 4.39 -4.24 -2.72
N TYR A 47 3.75 -4.12 -1.56
CA TYR A 47 4.12 -3.13 -0.55
C TYR A 47 5.39 -3.50 0.22
N GLU A 48 5.58 -4.78 0.56
CA GLU A 48 6.83 -5.27 1.18
C GLU A 48 8.04 -4.98 0.29
N ASN A 49 7.92 -5.20 -1.03
CA ASN A 49 8.96 -4.87 -2.02
C ASN A 49 9.26 -3.36 -2.12
N LEU A 50 8.39 -2.50 -1.59
CA LEU A 50 8.61 -1.06 -1.48
C LEU A 50 9.18 -0.66 -0.11
N GLY A 51 9.42 -1.62 0.79
CA GLY A 51 9.93 -1.40 2.13
C GLY A 51 8.86 -1.14 3.19
N ALA A 52 7.57 -1.30 2.86
CA ALA A 52 6.50 -1.23 3.84
C ALA A 52 6.52 -2.46 4.74
N LYS A 53 6.07 -2.30 5.99
CA LYS A 53 5.96 -3.39 6.96
C LYS A 53 4.49 -3.65 7.30
N TRP A 54 4.12 -4.92 7.39
CA TRP A 54 2.82 -5.30 7.91
C TRP A 54 2.75 -4.99 9.42
N LEU A 55 1.67 -4.36 9.86
CA LEU A 55 1.39 -4.11 11.28
C LEU A 55 0.26 -5.05 11.70
N ASN A 56 0.57 -6.02 12.56
CA ASN A 56 -0.39 -7.05 13.04
C ASN A 56 -0.92 -6.77 14.46
N ASP A 57 -0.65 -5.58 15.02
CA ASP A 57 -0.98 -5.27 16.41
C ASP A 57 -2.47 -4.93 16.63
N TRP A 58 -3.19 -4.59 15.55
CA TRP A 58 -4.57 -4.11 15.63
C TRP A 58 -5.56 -5.22 15.30
N LYS A 59 -6.49 -5.50 16.23
CA LYS A 59 -7.61 -6.41 15.99
C LYS A 59 -8.87 -5.60 15.70
N TYR A 60 -9.46 -5.81 14.53
CA TYR A 60 -10.76 -5.24 14.19
C TYR A 60 -11.87 -6.15 14.71
N TYR A 61 -12.85 -5.58 15.43
CA TYR A 61 -14.07 -6.26 15.83
C TYR A 61 -15.24 -5.75 14.99
N ARG A 62 -16.15 -6.65 14.61
CA ARG A 62 -17.36 -6.30 13.85
C ARG A 62 -18.52 -7.17 14.30
N PHE A 63 -19.62 -6.54 14.69
CA PHE A 63 -20.91 -7.23 14.79
C PHE A 63 -21.48 -7.41 13.38
N ILE A 64 -21.90 -8.63 13.07
CA ILE A 64 -22.80 -8.90 11.95
C ILE A 64 -24.19 -8.96 12.59
N LEU A 65 -25.05 -8.02 12.21
CA LEU A 65 -26.45 -7.98 12.61
C LEU A 65 -27.31 -8.68 11.55
#